data_AF-A0A950IS62-F1
#
_entry.id   AF-A0A950IS62-F1
#
_cell.length_a   1.000
_cell.length_b   1.000
_cell.length_c   1.000
_cell.angle_alpha   90.00
_cell.angle_beta   90.00
_cell.angle_gamma   90.00
#
_symmetry.space_group_name_H-M   'P 1'
#
loop_
_entity.id
_entity.type
_entity.pdbx_description
1 polymer ?
#
loop_
_entity_poly.entity_id
_entity_poly.type
_entity_poly.pdbx_seq_one_letter_code
_entity_poly.pdbx_strand_id
1 'polypeptide(L)'
;MPGGRSRLKHWIAIAGWLFFAWMGGPGAVAQTPPATGRGLLISDIHFDPLADPAIVKRLIASPPDEWEAIFQSSRQKSFSRYGADTNYPLFSSTLAEAATEAPFDYVIFAGDALRHNFPQAFVAAGGSSDQFPAFAARTETFVIQQLQNRLKVPVVAALGNNDSSCGDYHIAPKSAFLASMADQLKVLSTLREAKSTFELGGFYSMAHPTIANQDIIVLNTIFWSASYRSCVPTEGDPGEAEIEWLGWKLYTARLLHRDVT
;
A
#
# COMPACT_ATOMS: atom_id res chain seq x y z
N MET A 1 -38.46 -88.01 -50.12
CA MET A 1 -39.72 -87.44 -49.63
C MET A 1 -39.49 -85.98 -49.22
N PRO A 2 -40.47 -85.10 -49.43
CA PRO A 2 -40.30 -83.66 -49.61
C PRO A 2 -40.42 -82.88 -48.29
N GLY A 3 -40.02 -81.60 -48.31
CA GLY A 3 -40.45 -80.64 -47.28
C GLY A 3 -39.57 -79.39 -47.18
N GLY A 4 -39.90 -78.36 -47.95
CA GLY A 4 -39.24 -77.05 -47.87
C GLY A 4 -39.79 -76.11 -46.78
N ARG A 5 -39.30 -74.86 -46.87
CA ARG A 5 -39.62 -73.59 -46.15
C ARG A 5 -38.50 -73.20 -45.17
N SER A 6 -38.11 -71.95 -44.99
CA SER A 6 -38.35 -70.67 -45.67
C SER A 6 -37.28 -69.70 -45.11
N ARG A 7 -36.96 -68.66 -45.88
CA ARG A 7 -35.97 -67.61 -45.65
C ARG A 7 -36.13 -66.87 -44.31
N LEU A 8 -35.02 -66.39 -43.75
CA LEU A 8 -34.86 -64.96 -43.44
C LEU A 8 -33.36 -64.58 -43.41
N LYS A 9 -33.04 -63.49 -44.10
CA LYS A 9 -31.70 -62.89 -44.25
C LYS A 9 -31.40 -62.03 -43.02
N HIS A 10 -30.18 -62.05 -42.48
CA HIS A 10 -29.51 -60.87 -41.92
C HIS A 10 -27.99 -61.07 -42.01
N TRP A 11 -27.32 -60.13 -42.68
CA TRP A 11 -25.87 -60.00 -42.74
C TRP A 11 -25.41 -59.14 -41.58
N ILE A 12 -24.37 -59.56 -40.85
CA ILE A 12 -23.59 -58.68 -39.97
C ILE A 12 -22.11 -58.89 -40.32
N ALA A 13 -21.49 -57.84 -40.84
CA ALA A 13 -20.06 -57.77 -41.11
C ALA A 13 -19.31 -57.50 -39.80
N ILE A 14 -18.26 -58.27 -39.53
CA ILE A 14 -17.32 -58.04 -38.43
C ILE A 14 -16.11 -57.33 -39.02
N ALA A 15 -15.95 -56.03 -38.74
CA ALA A 15 -14.76 -55.26 -39.05
C ALA A 15 -13.84 -55.26 -37.81
N GLY A 16 -12.65 -55.84 -37.97
CA GLY A 16 -11.59 -55.83 -36.96
C GLY A 16 -10.96 -54.45 -36.83
N TRP A 17 -10.71 -54.03 -35.59
CA TRP A 17 -9.97 -52.81 -35.28
C TRP A 17 -8.50 -53.16 -35.02
N LEU A 18 -7.61 -52.58 -35.84
CA LEU A 18 -6.17 -52.55 -35.65
C LEU A 18 -5.82 -51.45 -34.63
N PHE A 19 -5.14 -51.82 -33.54
CA PHE A 19 -4.47 -50.87 -32.65
C PHE A 19 -3.12 -50.48 -33.26
N PHE A 20 -2.95 -49.19 -33.59
CA PHE A 20 -1.64 -48.60 -33.83
C PHE A 20 -1.12 -47.99 -32.52
N ALA A 21 -0.03 -48.54 -31.99
CA ALA A 21 0.72 -47.94 -30.90
C ALA A 21 1.54 -46.75 -31.43
N TRP A 22 1.23 -45.55 -30.94
CA TRP A 22 1.96 -44.33 -31.25
C TRP A 22 3.20 -44.25 -30.34
N MET A 23 4.40 -44.35 -30.92
CA MET A 23 5.65 -44.10 -30.20
C MET A 23 5.83 -42.59 -29.95
N GLY A 24 6.20 -42.26 -28.72
CA GLY A 24 6.13 -40.92 -28.13
C GLY A 24 6.92 -39.83 -28.84
N GLY A 25 6.26 -38.68 -28.99
CA GLY A 25 6.89 -37.40 -29.34
C GLY A 25 7.71 -36.82 -28.18
N PRO A 26 8.51 -35.78 -28.46
CA PRO A 26 9.45 -35.19 -27.51
C PRO A 26 8.70 -34.69 -26.26
N GLY A 27 9.27 -35.02 -25.09
CA GLY A 27 8.67 -34.74 -23.79
C GLY A 27 8.25 -33.29 -23.66
N ALA A 28 6.98 -33.09 -23.30
CA ALA A 28 6.48 -31.81 -22.84
C ALA A 28 7.31 -31.41 -21.61
N VAL A 29 8.16 -30.40 -21.76
CA VAL A 29 8.76 -29.71 -20.63
C VAL A 29 7.58 -29.12 -19.86
N ALA A 30 7.33 -29.61 -18.66
CA ALA A 30 6.35 -29.01 -17.77
C ALA A 30 6.77 -27.56 -17.55
N GLN A 31 6.05 -26.62 -18.19
CA GLN A 31 6.18 -25.21 -17.89
C GLN A 31 5.68 -25.04 -16.47
N THR A 32 6.58 -24.74 -15.54
CA THR A 32 6.19 -24.25 -14.21
C THR A 32 5.24 -23.08 -14.44
N PRO A 33 4.05 -23.06 -13.84
CA PRO A 33 3.19 -21.88 -13.89
C PRO A 33 4.02 -20.65 -13.50
N PRO A 34 3.83 -19.49 -14.16
CA PRO A 34 4.50 -18.27 -13.75
C PRO A 34 4.26 -18.08 -12.25
N ALA A 35 5.33 -17.81 -11.50
CA ALA A 35 5.21 -17.55 -10.07
C ALA A 35 4.21 -16.40 -9.88
N THR A 36 3.12 -16.66 -9.18
CA THR A 36 2.12 -15.63 -8.88
C THR A 36 2.67 -14.71 -7.79
N GLY A 37 2.87 -13.43 -8.12
CA GLY A 37 3.26 -12.42 -7.14
C GLY A 37 2.15 -12.11 -6.14
N ARG A 38 2.52 -11.60 -4.96
CA ARG A 38 1.60 -11.23 -3.88
C ARG A 38 1.91 -9.82 -3.38
N GLY A 39 0.99 -8.89 -3.59
CA GLY A 39 1.01 -7.57 -2.94
C GLY A 39 0.07 -7.55 -1.73
N LEU A 40 0.44 -6.80 -0.69
CA LEU A 40 -0.45 -6.47 0.43
C LEU A 40 -0.93 -5.03 0.30
N LEU A 41 -2.24 -4.79 0.38
CA LEU A 41 -2.83 -3.46 0.46
C LEU A 41 -3.25 -3.17 1.91
N ILE A 42 -2.74 -2.07 2.47
CA ILE A 42 -3.13 -1.52 3.78
C ILE A 42 -3.56 -0.07 3.55
N SER A 43 -4.59 0.38 4.26
CA SER A 43 -5.10 1.76 4.18
C SER A 43 -5.81 2.12 5.49
N ASP A 44 -6.06 3.41 5.71
CA ASP A 44 -6.97 3.93 6.74
C ASP A 44 -6.59 3.40 8.14
N ILE A 45 -5.30 3.44 8.46
CA ILE A 45 -4.80 2.98 9.76
C ILE A 45 -5.35 3.88 10.86
N HIS A 46 -5.40 5.19 10.65
CA HIS A 46 -5.81 6.21 11.61
C HIS A 46 -5.24 5.93 13.01
N PHE A 47 -3.92 5.91 13.11
CA PHE A 47 -3.23 5.60 14.35
C PHE A 47 -3.43 6.71 15.39
N ASP A 48 -3.97 6.35 16.56
CA ASP A 48 -4.16 7.25 17.70
C ASP A 48 -3.07 7.05 18.77
N PRO A 49 -1.97 7.83 18.72
CA PRO A 49 -0.94 7.79 19.75
C PRO A 49 -1.42 8.39 21.08
N LEU A 50 -2.61 8.99 21.12
CA LEU A 50 -3.17 9.68 22.29
C LEU A 50 -4.11 8.80 23.11
N ALA A 51 -4.37 7.57 22.67
CA ALA A 51 -5.36 6.70 23.28
C ALA A 51 -5.09 6.44 24.78
N ASP A 52 -3.81 6.33 25.17
CA ASP A 52 -3.40 6.32 26.58
C ASP A 52 -2.83 7.69 26.98
N PRO A 53 -3.59 8.54 27.70
CA PRO A 53 -3.13 9.88 28.08
C PRO A 53 -1.92 9.84 29.02
N ALA A 54 -1.65 8.72 29.72
CA ALA A 54 -0.55 8.62 30.66
C ALA A 54 0.83 8.62 29.99
N ILE A 55 0.91 8.29 28.68
CA ILE A 55 2.17 8.21 27.95
C ILE A 55 2.39 9.38 26.96
N VAL A 56 1.37 10.20 26.69
CA VAL A 56 1.43 11.27 25.67
C VAL A 56 2.60 12.22 25.89
N LYS A 57 2.86 12.68 27.12
CA LYS A 57 4.00 13.57 27.41
C LYS A 57 5.35 12.94 27.06
N ARG A 58 5.48 11.61 27.23
CA ARG A 58 6.70 10.88 26.84
C ARG A 58 6.80 10.79 25.33
N LEU A 59 5.70 10.49 24.63
CA LEU A 59 5.68 10.46 23.16
C LEU A 59 6.07 11.82 22.55
N ILE A 60 5.59 12.93 23.13
CA ILE A 60 5.96 14.29 22.69
C ILE A 60 7.47 14.53 22.86
N ALA A 61 8.05 14.06 23.96
CA ALA A 61 9.45 14.27 24.29
C ALA A 61 10.42 13.32 23.58
N SER A 62 9.95 12.17 23.08
CA SER A 62 10.79 11.13 22.50
C SER A 62 10.74 11.09 20.97
N PRO A 63 11.83 10.67 20.31
CA PRO A 63 11.85 10.38 18.89
C PRO A 63 11.05 9.08 18.56
N PRO A 64 10.58 8.91 17.31
CA PRO A 64 9.72 7.78 16.91
C PRO A 64 10.30 6.38 17.15
N ASP A 65 11.61 6.22 17.09
CA ASP A 65 12.31 4.94 17.33
C ASP A 65 12.20 4.46 18.80
N GLU A 66 11.95 5.36 19.74
CA GLU A 66 11.67 5.00 21.14
C GLU A 66 10.18 4.68 21.41
N TRP A 67 9.27 5.04 20.50
CA TRP A 67 7.82 5.00 20.76
C TRP A 67 7.31 3.59 21.00
N GLU A 68 7.86 2.57 20.34
CA GLU A 68 7.45 1.19 20.56
C GLU A 68 7.62 0.76 22.03
N ALA A 69 8.76 1.08 22.65
CA ALA A 69 9.00 0.80 24.06
C ALA A 69 8.05 1.61 24.98
N ILE A 70 7.75 2.86 24.61
CA ILE A 70 6.78 3.69 25.34
C ILE A 70 5.40 3.06 25.30
N PHE A 71 4.91 2.65 24.12
CA PHE A 71 3.61 1.99 23.97
C PHE A 71 3.57 0.64 24.69
N GLN A 72 4.64 -0.15 24.65
CA GLN A 72 4.70 -1.42 25.39
C GLN A 72 4.57 -1.22 26.91
N SER A 73 5.07 -0.09 27.43
CA SER A 73 4.91 0.28 28.85
C SER A 73 3.51 0.79 29.23
N SER A 74 2.64 1.08 28.25
CA SER A 74 1.26 1.53 28.47
C SER A 74 0.44 0.50 29.26
N ARG A 75 -0.46 0.98 30.11
CA ARG A 75 -1.46 0.13 30.79
C ARG A 75 -2.64 -0.22 29.90
N GLN A 76 -2.83 0.47 28.78
CA GLN A 76 -3.87 0.19 27.82
C GLN A 76 -3.51 -1.02 26.97
N LYS A 77 -4.18 -2.14 27.24
CA LYS A 77 -3.95 -3.42 26.54
C LYS A 77 -5.12 -3.87 25.65
N SER A 78 -6.30 -3.29 25.83
CA SER A 78 -7.46 -3.61 25.00
C SER A 78 -7.37 -2.96 23.62
N PHE A 79 -7.86 -3.64 22.60
CA PHE A 79 -8.06 -3.05 21.27
C PHE A 79 -9.06 -1.89 21.31
N SER A 80 -8.88 -0.93 20.40
CA SER A 80 -9.89 0.11 20.19
C SER A 80 -11.19 -0.51 19.72
N ARG A 81 -12.30 0.19 19.96
CA ARG A 81 -13.65 -0.26 19.62
C ARG A 81 -14.18 0.52 18.44
N TYR A 82 -15.26 0.01 17.84
CA TYR A 82 -15.99 0.74 16.81
C TYR A 82 -16.28 2.19 17.22
N GLY A 83 -16.02 3.13 16.30
CA GLY A 83 -16.14 4.57 16.52
C GLY A 83 -14.91 5.24 17.12
N ALA A 84 -13.83 4.49 17.39
CA ALA A 84 -12.54 5.04 17.78
C ALA A 84 -11.47 4.74 16.72
N ASP A 85 -10.48 5.64 16.63
CA ASP A 85 -9.26 5.45 15.86
C ASP A 85 -8.41 4.28 16.40
N THR A 86 -7.44 3.82 15.61
CA THR A 86 -6.64 2.63 15.91
C THR A 86 -5.64 2.90 17.03
N ASN A 87 -5.80 2.23 18.16
CA ASN A 87 -4.79 2.29 19.23
C ASN A 87 -3.61 1.33 18.97
N TYR A 88 -2.53 1.49 19.74
CA TYR A 88 -1.33 0.66 19.57
C TYR A 88 -1.55 -0.86 19.68
N PRO A 89 -2.30 -1.39 20.67
CA PRO A 89 -2.63 -2.81 20.71
C PRO A 89 -3.26 -3.34 19.41
N LEU A 90 -4.22 -2.62 18.82
CA LEU A 90 -4.84 -3.02 17.57
C LEU A 90 -3.86 -2.91 16.40
N PHE A 91 -3.15 -1.77 16.25
CA PHE A 91 -2.17 -1.57 15.18
C PHE A 91 -1.08 -2.65 15.18
N SER A 92 -0.48 -2.91 16.35
CA SER A 92 0.56 -3.93 16.50
C SER A 92 0.04 -5.34 16.21
N SER A 93 -1.20 -5.65 16.61
CA SER A 93 -1.81 -6.96 16.33
C SER A 93 -2.07 -7.15 14.83
N THR A 94 -2.57 -6.13 14.15
CA THR A 94 -2.82 -6.16 12.70
C THR A 94 -1.53 -6.42 11.93
N LEU A 95 -0.43 -5.74 12.26
CA LEU A 95 0.85 -5.97 11.60
C LEU A 95 1.45 -7.35 11.92
N ALA A 96 1.22 -7.87 13.13
CA ALA A 96 1.65 -9.20 13.50
C ALA A 96 0.92 -10.28 12.69
N GLU A 97 -0.39 -10.14 12.52
CA GLU A 97 -1.21 -11.04 11.70
C GLU A 97 -0.86 -10.91 10.21
N ALA A 98 -0.71 -9.69 9.68
CA ALA A 98 -0.29 -9.51 8.30
C ALA A 98 1.06 -10.21 8.02
N ALA A 99 1.99 -10.17 8.98
CA ALA A 99 3.27 -10.84 8.84
C ALA A 99 3.18 -12.38 8.82
N THR A 100 2.11 -13.01 9.35
CA THR A 100 1.93 -14.47 9.25
C THR A 100 1.46 -14.91 7.87
N GLU A 101 0.89 -13.99 7.09
CA GLU A 101 0.43 -14.22 5.72
C GLU A 101 1.53 -14.08 4.67
N ALA A 102 2.76 -13.75 5.07
CA ALA A 102 3.95 -13.66 4.22
C ALA A 102 4.24 -14.99 3.46
N PRO A 103 4.96 -14.98 2.32
CA PRO A 103 5.68 -13.84 1.74
C PRO A 103 4.79 -12.91 0.91
N PHE A 104 5.14 -11.62 0.94
CA PHE A 104 4.69 -10.59 0.00
C PHE A 104 5.89 -10.10 -0.82
N ASP A 105 5.63 -9.59 -2.01
CA ASP A 105 6.61 -8.94 -2.86
C ASP A 105 6.77 -7.46 -2.51
N TYR A 106 5.66 -6.82 -2.11
CA TYR A 106 5.59 -5.41 -1.74
C TYR A 106 4.30 -5.12 -0.96
N VAL A 107 4.26 -3.95 -0.34
CA VAL A 107 3.09 -3.40 0.35
C VAL A 107 2.71 -2.10 -0.32
N ILE A 108 1.43 -1.94 -0.66
CA ILE A 108 0.84 -0.64 -0.94
C ILE A 108 0.20 -0.15 0.36
N PHE A 109 0.66 1.00 0.83
CA PHE A 109 0.00 1.73 1.91
C PHE A 109 -0.71 2.93 1.30
N ALA A 110 -2.04 2.91 1.25
CA ALA A 110 -2.85 3.91 0.56
C ALA A 110 -3.18 5.16 1.42
N GLY A 111 -2.44 5.38 2.50
CA GLY A 111 -2.55 6.57 3.34
C GLY A 111 -3.52 6.44 4.51
N ASP A 112 -3.82 7.60 5.09
CA ASP A 112 -4.56 7.80 6.34
C ASP A 112 -3.89 7.06 7.51
N ALA A 113 -2.62 7.37 7.73
CA ALA A 113 -1.85 6.97 8.89
C ALA A 113 -2.30 7.70 10.15
N LEU A 114 -2.70 8.98 10.02
CA LEU A 114 -3.00 9.85 11.15
C LEU A 114 -4.47 9.78 11.56
N ARG A 115 -4.69 9.86 12.88
CA ARG A 115 -6.03 9.85 13.49
C ARG A 115 -6.92 11.03 13.06
N HIS A 116 -8.22 10.86 13.23
CA HIS A 116 -9.19 11.93 13.01
C HIS A 116 -9.07 13.05 14.06
N ASN A 117 -9.33 14.29 13.64
CA ASN A 117 -9.34 15.50 14.49
C ASN A 117 -8.04 15.67 15.30
N PHE A 118 -6.90 15.30 14.69
CA PHE A 118 -5.63 15.20 15.40
C PHE A 118 -5.18 16.52 16.08
N PRO A 119 -5.26 17.70 15.44
CA PRO A 119 -4.84 18.94 16.10
C PRO A 119 -5.61 19.19 17.40
N GLN A 120 -6.93 19.05 17.38
CA GLN A 120 -7.80 19.29 18.54
C GLN A 120 -7.56 18.25 19.61
N ALA A 121 -7.47 16.98 19.23
CA ALA A 121 -7.23 15.89 20.16
C ALA A 121 -5.85 15.98 20.83
N PHE A 122 -4.82 16.40 20.09
CA PHE A 122 -3.48 16.59 20.61
C PHE A 122 -3.43 17.67 21.70
N VAL A 123 -4.09 18.81 21.46
CA VAL A 123 -4.21 19.88 22.46
C VAL A 123 -5.01 19.40 23.68
N ALA A 124 -6.11 18.69 23.46
CA ALA A 124 -6.91 18.12 24.55
C ALA A 124 -6.14 17.09 25.39
N ALA A 125 -5.20 16.36 24.78
CA ALA A 125 -4.30 15.42 25.44
C ALA A 125 -3.11 16.09 26.16
N GLY A 126 -3.03 17.43 26.15
CA GLY A 126 -2.04 18.21 26.88
C GLY A 126 -0.79 18.59 26.09
N GLY A 127 -0.80 18.42 24.76
CA GLY A 127 0.13 19.08 23.85
C GLY A 127 -0.25 20.53 23.58
N SER A 128 0.57 21.26 22.82
CA SER A 128 0.28 22.62 22.38
C SER A 128 0.20 22.73 20.85
N SER A 129 -0.55 23.70 20.33
CA SER A 129 -0.76 23.84 18.88
C SER A 129 0.52 24.02 18.08
N ASP A 130 1.56 24.63 18.66
CA ASP A 130 2.89 24.79 18.05
C ASP A 130 3.69 23.49 18.00
N GLN A 131 3.42 22.54 18.90
CA GLN A 131 4.05 21.21 18.90
C GLN A 131 3.39 20.24 17.91
N PHE A 132 2.13 20.49 17.54
CA PHE A 132 1.33 19.58 16.72
C PHE A 132 2.00 19.20 15.39
N PRO A 133 2.50 20.14 14.56
CA PRO A 133 3.10 19.80 13.27
C PRO A 133 4.22 18.75 13.37
N ALA A 134 5.11 18.91 14.36
CA ALA A 134 6.19 17.97 14.60
C ALA A 134 5.69 16.63 15.14
N PHE A 135 4.67 16.66 16.00
CA PHE A 135 4.08 15.45 16.56
C PHE A 135 3.33 14.62 15.50
N ALA A 136 2.61 15.28 14.58
CA ALA A 136 1.97 14.65 13.44
C ALA A 136 2.99 13.94 12.53
N ALA A 137 4.05 14.65 12.12
CA ALA A 137 5.13 14.07 11.30
C ALA A 137 5.81 12.86 11.98
N ARG A 138 6.04 12.93 13.30
CA ARG A 138 6.58 11.82 14.09
C ARG A 138 5.63 10.63 14.16
N THR A 139 4.33 10.89 14.25
CA THR A 139 3.30 9.85 14.29
C THR A 139 3.26 9.08 12.98
N GLU A 140 3.28 9.78 11.84
CA GLU A 140 3.32 9.13 10.53
C GLU A 140 4.65 8.39 10.30
N THR A 141 5.76 9.01 10.70
CA THR A 141 7.08 8.36 10.71
C THR A 141 7.04 7.03 11.48
N PHE A 142 6.42 7.01 12.65
CA PHE A 142 6.25 5.79 13.44
C PHE A 142 5.44 4.73 12.69
N VAL A 143 4.31 5.10 12.08
CA VAL A 143 3.47 4.17 11.29
C VAL A 143 4.27 3.56 10.13
N ILE A 144 4.95 4.40 9.33
CA ILE A 144 5.78 3.94 8.20
C ILE A 144 6.93 3.06 8.69
N GLN A 145 7.60 3.41 9.78
CA GLN A 145 8.67 2.59 10.35
C GLN A 145 8.15 1.23 10.82
N GLN A 146 6.97 1.16 11.46
CA GLN A 146 6.36 -0.09 11.88
C GLN A 146 6.00 -0.97 10.67
N LEU A 147 5.39 -0.42 9.62
CA LEU A 147 5.12 -1.14 8.36
C LEU A 147 6.42 -1.74 7.78
N GLN A 148 7.45 -0.90 7.59
CA GLN A 148 8.72 -1.33 6.99
C GLN A 148 9.47 -2.35 7.84
N ASN A 149 9.44 -2.22 9.16
CA ASN A 149 10.19 -3.10 10.07
C ASN A 149 9.50 -4.44 10.30
N ARG A 150 8.16 -4.47 10.30
CA ARG A 150 7.38 -5.70 10.50
C ARG A 150 7.24 -6.52 9.23
N LEU A 151 6.95 -5.88 8.10
CA LEU A 151 6.66 -6.57 6.84
C LEU A 151 7.92 -6.87 6.02
N LYS A 152 9.01 -6.11 6.23
CA LYS A 152 10.36 -6.36 5.65
C LYS A 152 10.40 -6.50 4.12
N VAL A 153 9.45 -5.86 3.45
CA VAL A 153 9.35 -5.76 1.98
C VAL A 153 9.23 -4.28 1.60
N PRO A 154 9.42 -3.91 0.32
CA PRO A 154 9.20 -2.53 -0.13
C PRO A 154 7.80 -2.04 0.26
N VAL A 155 7.73 -0.87 0.91
CA VAL A 155 6.48 -0.18 1.23
C VAL A 155 6.35 1.00 0.28
N VAL A 156 5.36 0.94 -0.59
CA VAL A 156 4.96 1.99 -1.51
C VAL A 156 3.80 2.74 -0.86
N ALA A 157 4.08 3.93 -0.34
CA ALA A 157 3.11 4.71 0.42
C ALA A 157 2.55 5.88 -0.40
N ALA A 158 1.23 6.06 -0.36
CA ALA A 158 0.52 7.27 -0.71
C ALA A 158 0.17 8.07 0.55
N LEU A 159 -0.36 9.28 0.37
CA LEU A 159 -0.89 10.12 1.45
C LEU A 159 -2.41 10.07 1.46
N GLY A 160 -3.00 9.96 2.65
CA GLY A 160 -4.44 10.15 2.86
C GLY A 160 -4.76 11.57 3.32
N ASN A 161 -6.04 11.96 3.32
CA ASN A 161 -6.44 13.32 3.66
C ASN A 161 -6.13 13.71 5.12
N ASN A 162 -5.89 12.77 6.02
CA ASN A 162 -5.44 13.07 7.39
C ASN A 162 -3.91 13.16 7.53
N ASP A 163 -3.14 12.77 6.52
CA ASP A 163 -1.68 12.68 6.56
C ASP A 163 -1.04 14.04 6.30
N SER A 164 -1.11 14.91 7.31
CA SER A 164 -0.51 16.23 7.26
C SER A 164 -0.12 16.78 8.62
N SER A 165 0.72 17.81 8.60
CA SER A 165 1.10 18.58 9.78
C SER A 165 0.09 19.68 10.17
N CYS A 166 -1.04 19.78 9.47
CA CYS A 166 -1.97 20.91 9.56
C CYS A 166 -3.44 20.53 9.61
N GLY A 167 -3.77 19.23 9.51
CA GLY A 167 -5.10 18.69 9.72
C GLY A 167 -5.75 18.11 8.46
N ASP A 168 -7.03 17.78 8.62
CA ASP A 168 -7.83 17.08 7.61
C ASP A 168 -7.97 17.86 6.29
N TYR A 169 -7.64 17.21 5.17
CA TYR A 169 -7.54 17.78 3.82
C TYR A 169 -6.62 18.99 3.68
N HIS A 170 -5.84 19.29 4.73
CA HIS A 170 -4.91 20.39 4.71
C HIS A 170 -3.53 19.85 4.37
N ILE A 171 -2.93 20.26 3.27
CA ILE A 171 -1.54 19.89 2.96
C ILE A 171 -0.89 20.97 2.11
N ALA A 172 0.38 21.27 2.40
CA ALA A 172 1.15 22.20 1.60
C ALA A 172 2.13 21.45 0.70
N PRO A 173 2.17 21.78 -0.62
CA PRO A 173 3.27 21.34 -1.47
C PRO A 173 4.60 21.90 -0.94
N LYS A 174 5.71 21.20 -1.21
CA LYS A 174 7.06 21.58 -0.75
C LYS A 174 7.16 21.82 0.77
N SER A 175 6.37 21.10 1.56
CA SER A 175 6.37 21.27 3.01
C SER A 175 7.47 20.46 3.69
N ALA A 176 7.90 20.92 4.87
CA ALA A 176 8.82 20.16 5.72
C ALA A 176 8.27 18.78 6.11
N PHE A 177 6.94 18.65 6.15
CA PHE A 177 6.27 17.38 6.36
C PHE A 177 6.55 16.40 5.22
N LEU A 178 6.30 16.81 3.96
CA LEU A 178 6.60 15.98 2.78
C LEU A 178 8.08 15.63 2.70
N ALA A 179 8.97 16.58 2.98
CA ALA A 179 10.41 16.33 3.01
C ALA A 179 10.81 15.29 4.07
N SER A 180 10.28 15.43 5.29
CA SER A 180 10.51 14.47 6.37
C SER A 180 9.99 13.09 5.99
N MET A 181 8.82 12.98 5.38
CA MET A 181 8.24 11.70 4.97
C MET A 181 9.03 11.05 3.83
N ALA A 182 9.53 11.83 2.88
CA ALA A 182 10.40 11.35 1.81
C ALA A 182 11.67 10.67 2.35
N ASP A 183 12.23 11.18 3.46
CA ASP A 183 13.39 10.60 4.14
C ASP A 183 13.09 9.27 4.85
N GLN A 184 11.84 9.04 5.27
CA GLN A 184 11.45 7.82 6.01
C GLN A 184 11.10 6.64 5.10
N LEU A 185 10.71 6.91 3.85
CA LEU A 185 10.34 5.87 2.88
C LEU A 185 11.60 5.25 2.26
N LYS A 186 11.91 4.01 2.64
CA LYS A 186 13.09 3.27 2.16
C LYS A 186 13.13 3.17 0.64
N VAL A 187 11.97 3.02 -0.01
CA VAL A 187 11.87 2.95 -1.48
C VAL A 187 12.37 4.22 -2.17
N LEU A 188 12.31 5.38 -1.51
CA LEU A 188 12.76 6.66 -2.07
C LEU A 188 14.25 6.94 -1.83
N SER A 189 14.89 6.23 -0.90
CA SER A 189 16.27 6.50 -0.45
C SER A 189 17.31 6.52 -1.58
N THR A 190 17.10 5.72 -2.63
CA THR A 190 17.98 5.65 -3.81
C THR A 190 17.36 6.21 -5.08
N LEU A 191 16.08 6.61 -5.05
CA LEU A 191 15.31 7.06 -6.22
C LEU A 191 15.20 8.58 -6.21
N ARG A 192 16.25 9.26 -6.70
CA ARG A 192 16.35 10.73 -6.65
C ARG A 192 15.14 11.46 -7.26
N GLU A 193 14.67 11.01 -8.42
CA GLU A 193 13.52 11.63 -9.08
C GLU A 193 12.23 11.42 -8.28
N ALA A 194 11.95 10.19 -7.85
CA ALA A 194 10.78 9.86 -7.04
C ALA A 194 10.78 10.62 -5.71
N LYS A 195 11.95 10.71 -5.05
CA LYS A 195 12.11 11.50 -3.83
C LYS A 195 11.79 12.98 -4.10
N SER A 196 12.32 13.55 -5.18
CA SER A 196 12.11 14.95 -5.52
C SER A 196 10.64 15.28 -5.83
N THR A 197 9.89 14.40 -6.51
CA THR A 197 8.46 14.62 -6.77
C THR A 197 7.62 14.41 -5.50
N PHE A 198 8.01 13.47 -4.64
CA PHE A 198 7.37 13.31 -3.33
C PHE A 198 7.57 14.55 -2.46
N GLU A 199 8.79 15.09 -2.38
CA GLU A 199 9.07 16.34 -1.67
C GLU A 199 8.28 17.53 -2.24
N LEU A 200 8.04 17.53 -3.55
CA LEU A 200 7.26 18.57 -4.23
C LEU A 200 5.77 18.52 -3.85
N GLY A 201 5.16 17.34 -3.89
CA GLY A 201 3.70 17.23 -3.78
C GLY A 201 3.16 15.90 -3.25
N GLY A 202 3.99 15.00 -2.72
CA GLY A 202 3.55 13.72 -2.16
C GLY A 202 3.22 12.64 -3.19
N PHE A 203 3.47 12.90 -4.48
CA PHE A 203 3.28 11.96 -5.59
C PHE A 203 4.63 11.56 -6.19
N TYR A 204 4.72 10.35 -6.74
CA TYR A 204 5.94 9.84 -7.35
C TYR A 204 5.69 8.62 -8.24
N SER A 205 6.70 8.27 -9.03
CA SER A 205 6.70 7.04 -9.82
C SER A 205 7.95 6.22 -9.51
N MET A 206 7.85 4.90 -9.53
CA MET A 206 8.99 4.01 -9.42
C MET A 206 8.80 2.76 -10.28
N ALA A 207 9.88 2.06 -10.62
CA ALA A 207 9.75 0.75 -11.24
C ALA A 207 9.09 -0.25 -10.28
N HIS A 208 8.25 -1.13 -10.80
CA HIS A 208 7.65 -2.21 -10.02
C HIS A 208 8.77 -3.11 -9.45
N PRO A 209 8.75 -3.45 -8.15
CA PRO A 209 9.87 -4.13 -7.50
C PRO A 209 10.12 -5.54 -8.05
N THR A 210 9.09 -6.19 -8.59
CA THR A 210 9.16 -7.59 -9.06
C THR A 210 8.70 -7.82 -10.49
N ILE A 211 8.15 -6.82 -11.18
CA ILE A 211 7.60 -6.97 -12.53
C ILE A 211 8.40 -6.11 -13.50
N ALA A 212 9.06 -6.78 -14.45
CA ALA A 212 9.84 -6.09 -15.46
C ALA A 212 8.94 -5.25 -16.37
N ASN A 213 9.46 -4.09 -16.80
CA ASN A 213 8.74 -3.14 -17.66
C ASN A 213 7.40 -2.68 -17.10
N GLN A 214 7.25 -2.64 -15.77
CA GLN A 214 6.10 -2.04 -15.12
C GLN A 214 6.54 -0.93 -14.18
N ASP A 215 5.78 0.15 -14.14
CA ASP A 215 5.93 1.24 -13.17
C ASP A 215 4.76 1.24 -12.20
N ILE A 216 5.02 1.72 -10.99
CA ILE A 216 4.00 2.09 -10.01
C ILE A 216 3.93 3.62 -10.00
N ILE A 217 2.72 4.16 -10.13
CA ILE A 217 2.46 5.59 -9.99
C ILE A 217 1.66 5.82 -8.71
N VAL A 218 2.22 6.61 -7.81
CA VAL A 218 1.58 7.03 -6.57
C VAL A 218 1.14 8.48 -6.73
N LEU A 219 -0.15 8.71 -6.53
CA LEU A 219 -0.78 10.02 -6.65
C LEU A 219 -1.05 10.62 -5.27
N ASN A 220 -1.05 11.94 -5.20
CA ASN A 220 -1.60 12.71 -4.09
C ASN A 220 -2.97 13.27 -4.49
N THR A 221 -3.98 12.41 -4.43
CA THR A 221 -5.35 12.77 -4.83
C THR A 221 -6.00 13.79 -3.88
N ILE A 222 -5.35 14.16 -2.77
CA ILE A 222 -5.84 15.19 -1.86
C ILE A 222 -5.99 16.51 -2.61
N PHE A 223 -5.08 16.85 -3.54
CA PHE A 223 -5.13 18.10 -4.30
C PHE A 223 -6.39 18.26 -5.17
N TRP A 224 -7.05 17.15 -5.52
CA TRP A 224 -8.29 17.16 -6.31
C TRP A 224 -9.55 17.07 -5.46
N SER A 225 -9.43 16.99 -4.14
CA SER A 225 -10.58 17.04 -3.23
C SER A 225 -11.18 18.44 -3.19
N ALA A 226 -12.51 18.53 -3.22
CA ALA A 226 -13.23 19.80 -2.98
C ALA A 226 -12.92 20.41 -1.60
N SER A 227 -12.51 19.57 -0.65
CA SER A 227 -12.13 19.96 0.71
C SER A 227 -10.67 20.40 0.82
N TYR A 228 -9.85 20.22 -0.22
CA TYR A 228 -8.43 20.56 -0.19
C TYR A 228 -8.20 22.02 0.21
N ARG A 229 -7.30 22.23 1.17
CA ARG A 229 -6.77 23.56 1.49
C ARG A 229 -5.26 23.46 1.69
N SER A 230 -4.51 24.42 1.20
CA SER A 230 -3.12 24.54 1.64
C SER A 230 -3.05 25.21 3.00
N CYS A 231 -2.13 24.74 3.87
CA CYS A 231 -1.87 25.37 5.16
C CYS A 231 -0.94 26.58 5.09
N VAL A 232 -0.35 26.85 3.92
CA VAL A 232 0.44 28.04 3.61
C VAL A 232 0.03 28.59 2.24
N PRO A 233 0.32 29.86 1.92
CA PRO A 233 0.13 30.36 0.57
C PRO A 233 0.86 29.48 -0.46
N THR A 234 0.17 29.10 -1.54
CA THR A 234 0.73 28.30 -2.64
C THR A 234 0.90 29.14 -3.88
N GLU A 235 1.99 28.88 -4.60
CA GLU A 235 2.17 29.36 -5.96
C GLU A 235 1.60 28.33 -6.93
N GLY A 236 0.59 28.71 -7.72
CA GLY A 236 -0.07 27.83 -8.67
C GLY A 236 -1.01 26.80 -8.04
N ASP A 237 -1.52 25.89 -8.88
CA ASP A 237 -2.38 24.78 -8.50
C ASP A 237 -1.56 23.47 -8.47
N PRO A 238 -1.30 22.88 -7.28
CA PRO A 238 -0.54 21.64 -7.20
C PRO A 238 -1.27 20.45 -7.81
N GLY A 239 -2.60 20.46 -7.85
CA GLY A 239 -3.40 19.42 -8.51
C GLY A 239 -3.29 19.48 -10.02
N GLU A 240 -3.26 20.68 -10.61
CA GLU A 240 -2.98 20.87 -12.04
C GLU A 240 -1.56 20.40 -12.39
N ALA A 241 -0.57 20.78 -11.60
CA ALA A 241 0.82 20.35 -11.79
C ALA A 241 0.99 18.82 -11.70
N GLU A 242 0.27 18.15 -10.79
CA GLU A 242 0.28 16.69 -10.71
C GLU A 242 -0.37 16.01 -11.92
N ILE A 243 -1.48 16.56 -12.45
CA ILE A 243 -2.12 16.05 -13.68
C ILE A 243 -1.17 16.16 -14.87
N GLU A 244 -0.48 17.29 -15.03
CA GLU A 244 0.52 17.47 -16.09
C GLU A 244 1.66 16.45 -15.96
N TRP A 245 2.17 16.27 -14.74
CA TRP A 245 3.20 15.27 -14.43
C TRP A 245 2.72 13.85 -14.75
N LEU A 246 1.50 13.48 -14.35
CA LEU A 246 0.90 12.18 -14.63
C LEU A 246 0.77 11.94 -16.14
N GLY A 247 0.32 12.96 -16.88
CA GLY A 247 0.25 12.91 -18.35
C GLY A 247 1.61 12.58 -18.97
N TRP A 248 2.69 13.21 -18.51
CA TRP A 248 4.05 12.92 -18.95
C TRP A 248 4.52 11.50 -18.60
N LYS A 249 4.19 11.01 -17.40
CA LYS A 249 4.53 9.64 -16.98
C LYS A 249 3.84 8.59 -17.82
N LEU A 250 2.54 8.73 -18.07
CA LEU A 250 1.76 7.83 -18.91
C LEU A 250 2.23 7.88 -20.37
N TYR A 251 2.55 9.06 -20.90
CA TYR A 251 3.13 9.21 -22.23
C TYR A 251 4.48 8.49 -22.36
N THR A 252 5.35 8.67 -21.38
CA THR A 252 6.69 8.04 -21.36
C THR A 252 6.60 6.53 -21.22
N ALA A 253 5.74 6.02 -20.33
CA ALA A 253 5.50 4.59 -20.17
C ALA A 253 5.05 3.96 -21.50
N ARG A 254 4.11 4.61 -22.20
CA ARG A 254 3.67 4.17 -23.53
C ARG A 254 4.80 4.13 -24.56
N LEU A 255 5.65 5.15 -24.63
CA LEU A 255 6.78 5.19 -25.56
C LEU A 255 7.83 4.11 -25.26
N LEU A 256 8.02 3.79 -23.99
CA LEU A 256 8.99 2.79 -23.53
C LEU A 256 8.41 1.38 -23.44
N HIS A 257 7.16 1.17 -23.87
CA HIS A 257 6.43 -0.10 -23.75
C HIS A 257 6.41 -0.64 -22.31
N ARG A 258 6.17 0.26 -21.35
CA ARG A 258 6.00 -0.07 -19.93
C ARG A 258 4.51 -0.06 -19.55
N ASP A 259 4.12 -1.02 -18.74
CA ASP A 259 2.83 -1.04 -18.07
C ASP A 259 2.86 -0.14 -16.82
N VAL A 260 1.68 0.24 -16.31
CA VAL A 260 1.55 1.07 -15.12
C VAL A 260 0.51 0.46 -14.18
N THR A 261 0.76 0.53 -12.87
CA THR A 261 -0.19 0.21 -11.81
C THR A 261 -0.28 1.35 -10.81
#